data_AF-A0A559R9L8-F1
#
_entry.id   AF-A0A559R9L8-F1
#
_cell.length_a   1.000
_cell.length_b   1.000
_cell.length_c   1.000
_cell.angle_alpha   90.00
_cell.angle_beta   90.00
_cell.angle_gamma   90.00
#
_symmetry.space_group_name_H-M   'P 1'
#
loop_
_entity.id
_entity.type
_entity.pdbx_description
1 polymer ?
#
loop_
_entity_poly.entity_id
_entity_poly.type
_entity_poly.pdbx_seq_one_letter_code
_entity_poly.pdbx_strand_id
1 'polypeptide(L)'
;MRIIILLLLVILTLQSCNNNEAKLRDENLKLNDEISILKSKIDSLGNLPTIQFEKLISEDFSLDSLRKKNFSEYVSYLKNNELKTKDSILIEKYLTFAKQNKESFYSMYAIDRIRGINYQKQQLNISQIVGKWQWETMTNLLQPFKGSKDEQILFQKDKTLKIFNNGKLVSNDKFELIRQGWGNYYIEFECNKLYSIQVKQNGLLTLTKGKGFCIDCGTDVYRKVE
;
A
#
# COMPACT_ATOMS: atom_id res chain seq x y z
N MET A 1 -43.61 21.66 -67.31
CA MET A 1 -44.17 20.94 -66.15
C MET A 1 -43.33 19.74 -65.71
N ARG A 2 -42.98 18.78 -66.59
CA ARG A 2 -42.18 17.59 -66.21
C ARG A 2 -40.77 17.87 -65.65
N ILE A 3 -40.06 18.86 -66.20
CA ILE A 3 -38.69 19.24 -65.74
C ILE A 3 -38.71 19.84 -64.32
N ILE A 4 -39.73 20.62 -63.99
CA ILE A 4 -39.89 21.27 -62.69
C ILE A 4 -40.14 20.22 -61.60
N ILE A 5 -40.97 19.21 -61.88
CA ILE A 5 -41.26 18.10 -60.95
C ILE A 5 -40.00 17.27 -60.65
N LEU A 6 -39.17 17.01 -61.67
CA LEU A 6 -37.90 16.30 -61.51
C LEU A 6 -36.89 17.09 -60.66
N LEU A 7 -36.77 18.40 -60.89
CA LEU A 7 -35.93 19.27 -60.06
C LEU A 7 -36.42 19.32 -58.61
N LEU A 8 -37.73 19.39 -58.39
CA LEU A 8 -38.32 19.38 -57.04
C LEU A 8 -38.06 18.06 -56.31
N LEU A 9 -38.17 16.92 -57.01
CA LEU A 9 -37.85 15.60 -56.45
C LEU A 9 -36.37 15.50 -56.07
N VAL A 10 -35.46 16.00 -56.91
CA VAL A 10 -34.01 16.01 -56.61
C VAL A 10 -33.67 16.92 -55.43
N ILE A 11 -34.30 18.10 -55.33
CA ILE A 11 -34.10 19.01 -54.20
C ILE A 11 -34.63 18.39 -52.90
N LEU A 12 -35.81 17.77 -52.94
CA LEU A 12 -36.41 17.11 -51.77
C LEU A 12 -35.57 15.91 -51.30
N THR A 13 -35.03 15.10 -52.21
CA THR A 13 -34.15 13.98 -51.82
C THR A 13 -32.80 14.46 -51.29
N LEU A 14 -32.20 15.49 -51.88
CA LEU A 14 -30.96 16.10 -51.37
C LEU A 14 -31.17 16.75 -49.98
N GLN A 15 -32.28 17.45 -49.76
CA GLN A 15 -32.62 17.99 -48.43
C GLN A 15 -32.88 16.88 -47.40
N SER A 16 -33.57 15.81 -47.79
CA SER A 16 -33.80 14.67 -46.90
C SER A 16 -32.50 13.92 -46.55
N CYS A 17 -31.59 13.74 -47.51
CA CYS A 17 -30.28 13.14 -47.25
C CYS A 17 -29.42 14.03 -46.35
N ASN A 18 -29.38 15.34 -46.59
CA ASN A 18 -28.60 16.28 -45.79
C ASN A 18 -29.12 16.40 -44.34
N ASN A 19 -30.45 16.38 -44.14
CA ASN A 19 -31.05 16.33 -42.79
C ASN A 19 -30.74 15.03 -42.06
N ASN A 20 -30.78 13.88 -42.76
CA ASN A 20 -30.43 12.60 -42.15
C ASN A 20 -28.95 12.52 -41.79
N GLU A 21 -28.06 13.06 -42.64
CA GLU A 21 -26.62 13.14 -42.36
C GLU A 21 -26.31 14.05 -41.17
N ALA A 22 -26.94 15.23 -41.10
CA ALA A 22 -26.82 16.12 -39.95
C ALA A 22 -27.31 15.45 -38.65
N LYS A 23 -28.45 14.77 -38.70
CA LYS A 23 -29.00 14.03 -37.56
C LYS A 23 -28.07 12.90 -37.11
N LEU A 24 -27.53 12.12 -38.05
CA LEU A 24 -26.56 11.06 -37.74
C LEU A 24 -25.27 11.62 -37.14
N ARG A 25 -24.81 12.79 -37.61
CA ARG A 25 -23.64 13.47 -37.05
C ARG A 25 -23.88 13.93 -35.62
N ASP A 26 -25.03 14.52 -35.33
CA ASP A 26 -25.41 14.94 -33.98
C ASP A 26 -25.57 13.75 -33.03
N GLU A 27 -26.20 12.66 -33.49
CA GLU A 27 -26.30 11.41 -32.73
C GLU A 27 -24.91 10.81 -32.45
N ASN A 28 -24.00 10.81 -33.43
CA ASN A 28 -22.64 10.33 -33.25
C ASN A 28 -21.84 11.20 -32.27
N LEU A 29 -21.97 12.53 -32.33
CA LEU A 29 -21.37 13.44 -31.35
C LEU A 29 -21.87 13.13 -29.93
N LYS A 30 -23.18 12.99 -29.77
CA LYS A 30 -23.80 12.65 -28.48
C LYS A 30 -23.31 11.30 -27.94
N LEU A 31 -23.23 10.27 -28.78
CA LEU A 31 -22.71 8.96 -28.39
C LEU A 31 -21.24 9.01 -28.00
N ASN A 32 -20.42 9.79 -28.70
CA ASN A 32 -19.01 9.97 -28.35
C ASN A 32 -18.85 10.67 -26.99
N ASP A 33 -19.69 11.67 -26.70
CA ASP A 33 -19.72 12.33 -25.39
C ASP A 33 -20.15 11.35 -24.29
N GLU A 34 -21.19 10.54 -24.52
CA GLU A 34 -21.63 9.51 -23.58
C GLU A 34 -20.52 8.48 -23.31
N ILE A 35 -19.82 8.01 -24.35
CA ILE A 35 -18.67 7.10 -24.21
C ILE A 35 -17.56 7.75 -23.38
N SER A 36 -17.25 9.03 -23.62
CA SER A 36 -16.24 9.76 -22.86
C SER A 36 -16.60 9.87 -21.37
N ILE A 37 -17.86 10.20 -21.06
CA ILE A 37 -18.38 10.26 -19.70
C ILE A 37 -18.32 8.88 -19.02
N LEU A 38 -18.71 7.82 -19.73
CA LEU A 38 -18.68 6.45 -19.21
C LEU A 38 -17.25 5.98 -18.93
N LYS A 39 -16.29 6.27 -19.81
CA LYS A 39 -14.87 6.00 -19.58
C LYS A 39 -14.37 6.71 -18.33
N SER A 40 -14.68 8.00 -18.18
CA SER A 40 -14.31 8.76 -16.98
C SER A 40 -14.90 8.18 -15.70
N LYS A 41 -16.15 7.67 -15.74
CA LYS A 41 -16.77 6.98 -14.61
C LYS A 41 -16.09 5.64 -14.29
N ILE A 42 -15.72 4.85 -15.29
CA ILE A 42 -14.99 3.59 -15.08
C ILE A 42 -13.61 3.87 -14.48
N ASP A 43 -12.90 4.87 -15.00
CA ASP A 43 -11.59 5.27 -14.49
C ASP A 43 -11.68 5.76 -13.04
N SER A 44 -12.75 6.50 -12.68
CA SER A 44 -12.96 6.96 -11.31
C SER A 44 -13.26 5.81 -10.34
N LEU A 45 -13.97 4.76 -10.77
CA LEU A 45 -14.12 3.53 -9.97
C LEU A 45 -12.78 2.84 -9.73
N GLY A 46 -11.88 2.85 -10.72
CA GLY A 46 -10.52 2.33 -10.59
C GLY A 46 -9.68 3.02 -9.51
N ASN A 47 -10.04 4.25 -9.14
CA ASN A 47 -9.39 5.04 -8.09
C ASN A 47 -9.98 4.80 -6.70
N LEU A 48 -11.05 4.00 -6.57
CA LEU A 48 -11.60 3.69 -5.26
C LEU A 48 -10.59 2.86 -4.44
N PRO A 49 -10.40 3.19 -3.14
CA PRO A 49 -9.46 2.46 -2.29
C PRO A 49 -9.72 0.95 -2.26
N THR A 50 -10.98 0.53 -2.31
CA THR A 50 -11.37 -0.90 -2.35
C THR A 50 -10.81 -1.60 -3.58
N ILE A 51 -10.97 -1.01 -4.77
CA ILE A 51 -10.53 -1.60 -6.04
C ILE A 51 -9.00 -1.64 -6.13
N GLN A 52 -8.33 -0.57 -5.67
CA GLN A 52 -6.88 -0.54 -5.58
C GLN A 52 -6.34 -1.59 -4.61
N PHE A 53 -6.98 -1.76 -3.44
CA PHE A 53 -6.58 -2.75 -2.45
C PHE A 53 -6.81 -4.19 -2.92
N GLU A 54 -7.93 -4.46 -3.59
CA GLU A 54 -8.24 -5.78 -4.14
C GLU A 54 -7.19 -6.23 -5.16
N LYS A 55 -6.71 -5.31 -6.00
CA LYS A 55 -5.58 -5.58 -6.92
C LYS A 55 -4.32 -5.99 -6.16
N LEU A 56 -3.97 -5.30 -5.07
CA LEU A 56 -2.81 -5.65 -4.24
C LEU A 56 -2.97 -7.04 -3.59
N ILE A 57 -4.16 -7.33 -3.07
CA ILE A 57 -4.45 -8.63 -2.46
C ILE A 57 -4.39 -9.76 -3.48
N SER A 58 -4.87 -9.54 -4.70
CA SER A 58 -4.78 -10.53 -5.78
C SER A 58 -3.33 -10.85 -6.15
N GLU A 59 -2.44 -9.84 -6.17
CA GLU A 59 -1.00 -10.06 -6.37
C GLU A 59 -0.38 -10.82 -5.18
N ASP A 60 -0.74 -10.44 -3.95
CA ASP A 60 -0.28 -11.05 -2.71
C ASP A 60 -0.66 -12.53 -2.61
N PHE A 61 -1.88 -12.91 -3.00
CA PHE A 61 -2.37 -14.30 -2.90
C PHE A 61 -1.46 -15.32 -3.61
N SER A 62 -0.93 -14.94 -4.78
CA SER A 62 0.00 -15.77 -5.54
C SER A 62 1.34 -15.94 -4.80
N LEU A 63 1.82 -14.87 -4.15
CA LEU A 63 3.05 -14.87 -3.36
C LEU A 63 2.89 -15.57 -2.01
N ASP A 64 1.73 -15.45 -1.36
CA ASP A 64 1.36 -16.14 -0.12
C ASP A 64 1.46 -17.67 -0.31
N SER A 65 0.98 -18.17 -1.44
CA SER A 65 1.07 -19.60 -1.78
C SER A 65 2.52 -20.08 -1.91
N LEU A 66 3.38 -19.26 -2.54
CA LEU A 66 4.82 -19.54 -2.64
C LEU A 66 5.52 -19.48 -1.27
N ARG A 67 5.18 -18.49 -0.44
CA ARG A 67 5.69 -18.37 0.94
C ARG A 67 5.36 -19.61 1.78
N LYS A 68 4.12 -20.10 1.70
CA LYS A 68 3.69 -21.34 2.39
C LYS A 68 4.46 -22.56 1.90
N LYS A 69 4.66 -22.70 0.58
CA LYS A 69 5.44 -23.81 0.03
C LYS A 69 6.91 -23.77 0.47
N ASN A 70 7.52 -22.58 0.48
CA ASN A 70 8.88 -22.39 0.98
C ASN A 70 9.04 -22.73 2.48
N PHE A 71 7.93 -22.76 3.24
CA PHE A 71 7.96 -23.16 4.63
C PHE A 71 8.05 -24.68 4.80
N SER A 72 7.29 -25.44 4.01
CA SER A 72 7.19 -26.90 4.11
C SER A 72 8.24 -27.67 3.31
N GLU A 73 8.84 -27.04 2.29
CA GLU A 73 9.75 -27.70 1.34
C GLU A 73 11.12 -26.99 1.24
N TYR A 74 12.15 -27.73 0.83
CA TYR A 74 13.42 -27.13 0.45
C TYR A 74 13.25 -26.31 -0.83
N VAL A 75 13.72 -25.06 -0.80
CA VAL A 75 13.69 -24.16 -1.95
C VAL A 75 15.08 -23.60 -2.18
N SER A 76 15.51 -23.59 -3.45
CA SER A 76 16.84 -23.15 -3.82
C SER A 76 17.07 -21.69 -3.43
N TYR A 77 18.34 -21.35 -3.18
CA TYR A 77 18.75 -20.00 -2.80
C TYR A 77 18.26 -18.94 -3.80
N LEU A 78 18.38 -19.21 -5.10
CA LEU A 78 17.92 -18.31 -6.17
C LEU A 78 16.42 -18.01 -6.06
N LYS A 79 15.58 -19.04 -5.94
CA LYS A 79 14.12 -18.89 -5.80
C LYS A 79 13.75 -18.14 -4.51
N ASN A 80 14.49 -18.37 -3.44
CA ASN A 80 14.28 -17.65 -2.18
C ASN A 80 14.61 -16.15 -2.31
N ASN A 81 15.67 -15.81 -3.04
CA ASN A 81 16.03 -14.42 -3.31
C ASN A 81 15.04 -13.72 -4.25
N GLU A 82 14.54 -14.42 -5.27
CA GLU A 82 13.46 -13.88 -6.11
C GLU A 82 12.21 -13.57 -5.30
N LEU A 83 11.82 -14.46 -4.39
CA LEU A 83 10.67 -14.22 -3.51
C LEU A 83 10.90 -13.00 -2.61
N LYS A 84 12.10 -12.86 -2.04
CA LYS A 84 12.55 -11.69 -1.26
C LYS A 84 12.42 -10.37 -1.99
N THR A 85 12.84 -10.34 -3.24
CA THR A 85 12.69 -9.16 -4.09
C THR A 85 11.22 -8.87 -4.36
N LYS A 86 10.42 -9.88 -4.69
CA LYS A 86 8.97 -9.71 -4.94
C LYS A 86 8.21 -9.22 -3.71
N ASP A 87 8.49 -9.79 -2.54
CA ASP A 87 7.89 -9.35 -1.28
C ASP A 87 8.33 -7.93 -0.92
N SER A 88 9.58 -7.55 -1.18
CA SER A 88 10.05 -6.17 -0.98
C SER A 88 9.27 -5.17 -1.86
N ILE A 89 9.02 -5.52 -3.13
CA ILE A 89 8.20 -4.70 -4.04
C ILE A 89 6.76 -4.64 -3.55
N LEU A 90 6.17 -5.77 -3.14
CA LEU A 90 4.80 -5.83 -2.64
C LEU A 90 4.62 -4.99 -1.36
N ILE A 91 5.59 -5.04 -0.44
CA ILE A 91 5.60 -4.22 0.78
C ILE A 91 5.60 -2.72 0.43
N GLU A 92 6.40 -2.28 -0.54
CA GLU A 92 6.40 -0.87 -1.00
C GLU A 92 5.07 -0.46 -1.64
N LYS A 93 4.42 -1.37 -2.39
CA LYS A 93 3.09 -1.12 -2.93
C LYS A 93 2.06 -0.94 -1.82
N TYR A 94 2.05 -1.80 -0.80
CA TYR A 94 1.16 -1.66 0.36
C TYR A 94 1.43 -0.38 1.15
N LEU A 95 2.70 -0.01 1.35
CA LEU A 95 3.06 1.22 2.06
C LEU A 95 2.60 2.45 1.29
N THR A 96 2.82 2.49 -0.02
CA THR A 96 2.37 3.57 -0.90
C THR A 96 0.85 3.70 -0.85
N PHE A 97 0.14 2.59 -0.99
CA PHE A 97 -1.32 2.56 -0.89
C PHE A 97 -1.82 3.11 0.45
N ALA A 98 -1.24 2.68 1.56
CA ALA A 98 -1.63 3.14 2.90
C ALA A 98 -1.40 4.65 3.09
N LYS A 99 -0.29 5.18 2.55
CA LYS A 99 0.02 6.62 2.60
C LYS A 99 -0.91 7.46 1.73
N GLN A 100 -1.37 6.94 0.60
CA GLN A 100 -2.29 7.64 -0.31
C GLN A 100 -3.74 7.58 0.19
N ASN A 101 -4.11 6.52 0.92
CA ASN A 101 -5.47 6.25 1.36
C ASN A 101 -5.62 6.28 2.88
N LYS A 102 -4.95 7.22 3.57
CA LYS A 102 -4.84 7.26 5.06
C LYS A 102 -6.17 7.25 5.80
N GLU A 103 -7.24 7.73 5.18
CA GLU A 103 -8.58 7.79 5.77
C GLU A 103 -9.41 6.53 5.53
N SER A 104 -8.91 5.59 4.74
CA SER A 104 -9.58 4.35 4.37
C SER A 104 -9.24 3.23 5.34
N PHE A 105 -10.21 2.42 5.73
CA PHE A 105 -9.97 1.18 6.48
C PHE A 105 -9.02 0.22 5.75
N TYR A 106 -9.00 0.26 4.41
CA TYR A 106 -8.06 -0.53 3.61
C TYR A 106 -6.60 -0.18 3.88
N SER A 107 -6.29 1.06 4.28
CA SER A 107 -4.92 1.45 4.66
C SER A 107 -4.44 0.70 5.90
N MET A 108 -5.34 0.47 6.86
CA MET A 108 -5.04 -0.31 8.06
C MET A 108 -4.73 -1.76 7.71
N TYR A 109 -5.56 -2.37 6.85
CA TYR A 109 -5.32 -3.73 6.35
C TYR A 109 -4.01 -3.83 5.57
N ALA A 110 -3.67 -2.83 4.75
CA ALA A 110 -2.42 -2.82 3.99
C ALA A 110 -1.19 -2.86 4.90
N ILE A 111 -1.15 -2.06 5.97
CA ILE A 111 -0.03 -2.11 6.93
C ILE A 111 -0.03 -3.41 7.73
N ASP A 112 -1.20 -3.96 8.08
CA ASP A 112 -1.24 -5.28 8.72
C ASP A 112 -0.69 -6.38 7.80
N ARG A 113 -0.99 -6.32 6.50
CA ARG A 113 -0.39 -7.19 5.48
C ARG A 113 1.13 -7.05 5.42
N ILE A 114 1.70 -5.84 5.51
CA ILE A 114 3.16 -5.65 5.59
C ILE A 114 3.76 -6.44 6.76
N ARG A 115 3.08 -6.49 7.92
CA ARG A 115 3.53 -7.30 9.07
C ARG A 115 3.45 -8.79 8.76
N GLY A 116 2.39 -9.22 8.07
CA GLY A 116 2.18 -10.62 7.66
C GLY A 116 3.18 -11.15 6.64
N ILE A 117 3.77 -10.28 5.80
CA ILE A 117 4.82 -10.66 4.84
C ILE A 117 6.14 -10.86 5.60
N ASN A 118 6.32 -12.05 6.16
CA ASN A 118 7.51 -12.44 6.90
C ASN A 118 8.15 -13.70 6.34
N TYR A 119 9.47 -13.77 6.46
CA TYR A 119 10.24 -14.97 6.23
C TYR A 119 10.36 -15.75 7.54
N GLN A 120 9.62 -16.86 7.67
CA GLN A 120 9.89 -17.83 8.74
C GLN A 120 11.34 -18.29 8.59
N LYS A 121 12.15 -18.05 9.63
CA LYS A 121 13.63 -18.24 9.77
C LYS A 121 14.49 -16.97 9.69
N GLN A 122 13.94 -15.77 9.50
CA GLN A 122 14.75 -14.56 9.63
C GLN A 122 15.12 -14.33 11.10
N GLN A 123 16.39 -14.58 11.44
CA GLN A 123 16.94 -14.15 12.72
C GLN A 123 17.15 -12.64 12.67
N LEU A 124 16.50 -11.91 13.58
CA LEU A 124 16.72 -10.48 13.74
C LEU A 124 17.93 -10.27 14.66
N ASN A 125 18.92 -9.52 14.17
CA ASN A 125 20.11 -9.15 14.92
C ASN A 125 20.09 -7.65 15.24
N ILE A 126 20.75 -7.26 16.34
CA ILE A 126 20.87 -5.85 16.75
C ILE A 126 21.46 -4.98 15.62
N SER A 127 22.43 -5.49 14.87
CA SER A 127 23.05 -4.77 13.74
C SER A 127 22.06 -4.36 12.65
N GLN A 128 20.95 -5.10 12.47
CA GLN A 128 19.90 -4.75 11.52
C GLN A 128 19.01 -3.62 12.04
N ILE A 129 18.87 -3.51 13.36
CA ILE A 129 18.05 -2.51 14.06
C ILE A 129 18.83 -1.19 14.21
N VAL A 130 20.13 -1.27 14.50
CA VAL A 130 21.00 -0.09 14.66
C VAL A 130 20.95 0.79 13.41
N GLY A 131 20.78 2.09 13.63
CA GLY A 131 20.61 3.09 12.58
C GLY A 131 19.54 4.10 12.92
N LYS A 132 19.31 5.01 11.99
CA LYS A 132 18.33 6.09 12.07
C LYS A 132 17.11 5.71 11.25
N TRP A 133 15.93 5.89 11.83
CA TRP A 133 14.65 5.45 11.28
C TRP A 133 13.66 6.59 11.28
N GLN A 134 13.14 6.95 10.11
CA GLN A 134 12.14 8.00 9.95
C GLN A 134 10.75 7.38 9.94
N TRP A 135 9.82 7.94 10.71
CA TRP A 135 8.42 7.51 10.71
C TRP A 135 7.78 7.76 9.35
N GLU A 136 7.01 6.78 8.88
CA GLU A 136 6.37 6.80 7.55
C GLU A 136 4.85 6.83 7.65
N THR A 137 4.30 5.97 8.52
CA THR A 137 2.86 5.81 8.72
C THR A 137 2.61 4.97 9.96
N MET A 138 1.34 4.85 10.36
CA MET A 138 0.92 3.91 11.39
C MET A 138 -0.45 3.32 11.09
N THR A 139 -0.73 2.16 11.70
CA THR A 139 -2.11 1.72 11.91
C THR A 139 -2.59 2.13 13.27
N ASN A 140 -3.90 2.28 13.38
CA ASN A 140 -4.63 2.17 14.64
C ASN A 140 -5.72 1.12 14.41
N LEU A 141 -6.15 0.36 15.43
CA LEU A 141 -7.02 -0.81 15.24
C LEU A 141 -8.49 -0.46 15.04
N LEU A 142 -8.92 0.69 15.54
CA LEU A 142 -10.32 1.09 15.51
C LEU A 142 -10.65 2.05 14.36
N GLN A 143 -9.68 2.87 13.96
CA GLN A 143 -9.88 3.87 12.92
C GLN A 143 -8.60 4.18 12.17
N PRO A 144 -8.68 4.57 10.90
CA PRO A 144 -7.51 4.97 10.13
C PRO A 144 -6.82 6.18 10.77
N PHE A 145 -5.48 6.17 10.76
CA PHE A 145 -4.70 7.28 11.32
C PHE A 145 -4.74 8.49 10.36
N LYS A 146 -5.31 9.59 10.83
CA LYS A 146 -5.49 10.82 10.03
C LYS A 146 -4.41 11.88 10.27
N GLY A 147 -3.49 11.65 11.21
CA GLY A 147 -2.47 12.62 11.57
C GLY A 147 -1.26 12.64 10.63
N SER A 148 -0.38 13.60 10.89
CA SER A 148 1.02 13.56 10.47
C SER A 148 1.89 13.55 11.72
N LYS A 149 3.07 12.93 11.60
CA LYS A 149 4.05 12.81 12.67
C LYS A 149 5.42 12.95 12.01
N ASP A 150 6.26 13.83 12.52
CA ASP A 150 7.68 13.88 12.15
C ASP A 150 8.50 13.29 13.28
N GLU A 151 8.41 11.98 13.42
CA GLU A 151 9.17 11.24 14.42
C GLU A 151 10.34 10.50 13.78
N GLN A 152 11.46 10.52 14.50
CA GLN A 152 12.63 9.75 14.15
C GLN A 152 13.14 8.97 15.35
N ILE A 153 13.58 7.74 15.10
CA ILE A 153 14.16 6.86 16.11
C ILE A 153 15.60 6.55 15.72
N LEU A 154 16.52 6.75 16.65
CA LEU A 154 17.93 6.38 16.51
C LEU A 154 18.25 5.24 17.47
N PHE A 155 18.52 4.06 16.93
CA PHE A 155 19.05 2.91 17.66
C PHE A 155 20.57 2.91 17.56
N GLN A 156 21.26 2.99 18.70
CA GLN A 156 22.71 3.01 18.77
C GLN A 156 23.29 1.64 19.16
N LYS A 157 24.56 1.40 18.82
CA LYS A 157 25.25 0.12 19.09
C LYS A 157 25.39 -0.21 20.58
N ASP A 158 25.44 0.81 21.42
CA ASP A 158 25.53 0.74 22.89
C ASP A 158 24.17 0.54 23.56
N LYS A 159 23.17 0.05 22.80
CA LYS A 159 21.78 -0.14 23.22
C LYS A 159 21.05 1.15 23.64
N THR A 160 21.57 2.32 23.29
CA THR A 160 20.87 3.59 23.51
C THR A 160 19.83 3.82 22.42
N LEU A 161 18.66 4.32 22.83
CA LEU A 161 17.54 4.71 21.98
C LEU A 161 17.30 6.21 22.13
N LYS A 162 17.26 6.93 21.01
CA LYS A 162 16.85 8.35 21.00
C LYS A 162 15.64 8.54 20.11
N ILE A 163 14.61 9.19 20.64
CA ILE A 163 13.40 9.54 19.89
C ILE A 163 13.39 11.05 19.70
N PHE A 164 13.22 11.48 18.45
CA PHE A 164 13.10 12.87 18.06
C PHE A 164 11.71 13.11 17.51
N ASN A 165 11.15 14.29 17.78
CA ASN A 165 9.93 14.77 17.16
C ASN A 165 10.15 16.20 16.66
N ASN A 166 9.87 16.46 15.38
CA ASN A 166 10.18 17.73 14.71
C ASN A 166 11.65 18.15 14.92
N GLY A 167 12.58 17.19 14.77
CA GLY A 167 14.02 17.38 14.96
C GLY A 167 14.50 17.58 16.41
N LYS A 168 13.60 17.66 17.40
CA LYS A 168 13.96 17.84 18.81
C LYS A 168 13.99 16.50 19.55
N LEU A 169 15.02 16.27 20.37
CA LEU A 169 15.10 15.09 21.22
C LEU A 169 13.96 15.14 22.26
N VAL A 170 13.10 14.12 22.27
CA VAL A 170 11.96 13.99 23.19
C VAL A 170 12.10 12.82 24.15
N SER A 171 12.91 11.82 23.81
CA SER A 171 13.17 10.66 24.68
C SER A 171 14.59 10.16 24.47
N ASN A 172 15.24 9.76 25.56
CA ASN A 172 16.51 9.05 25.59
C ASN A 172 16.34 7.86 26.53
N ASP A 173 16.46 6.65 26.00
CA ASP A 173 16.10 5.40 26.68
C ASP A 173 17.15 4.32 26.38
N LYS A 174 17.06 3.17 27.04
CA LYS A 174 17.77 1.96 26.64
C LYS A 174 16.82 0.97 25.99
N PHE A 175 17.35 0.12 25.12
CA PHE A 175 16.56 -0.93 24.49
C PHE A 175 17.22 -2.31 24.58
N GLU A 176 16.39 -3.34 24.68
CA GLU A 176 16.81 -4.73 24.63
C GLU A 176 16.03 -5.50 23.57
N LEU A 177 16.74 -6.31 22.77
CA LEU A 177 16.12 -7.20 21.80
C LEU A 177 15.88 -8.56 22.47
N ILE A 178 14.60 -8.93 22.56
CA ILE A 178 14.13 -10.15 23.22
C ILE A 178 13.55 -11.07 22.16
N ARG A 179 13.89 -12.36 22.23
CA ARG A 179 13.26 -13.41 21.43
C ARG A 179 12.25 -14.15 22.29
N GLN A 180 10.96 -14.15 21.91
CA GLN A 180 9.94 -14.94 22.61
C GLN A 180 9.28 -15.94 21.66
N GLY A 181 9.23 -17.21 22.06
CA GLY A 181 8.51 -18.27 21.34
C GLY A 181 9.00 -18.54 19.92
N TRP A 182 8.05 -18.83 19.02
CA TRP A 182 8.22 -19.37 17.66
C TRP A 182 8.81 -18.35 16.65
N GLY A 183 9.93 -17.72 17.00
CA GLY A 183 10.65 -16.80 16.10
C GLY A 183 10.16 -15.36 16.11
N ASN A 184 9.30 -14.97 17.05
CA ASN A 184 8.90 -13.58 17.22
C ASN A 184 9.96 -12.81 18.02
N TYR A 185 10.26 -11.61 17.55
CA TYR A 185 11.17 -10.68 18.21
C TYR A 185 10.38 -9.53 18.82
N TYR A 186 10.81 -9.15 20.01
CA TYR A 186 10.30 -8.02 20.76
C TYR A 186 11.45 -7.08 21.10
N ILE A 187 11.17 -5.80 21.15
CA ILE A 187 12.09 -4.81 21.66
C ILE A 187 11.47 -4.19 22.92
N GLU A 188 12.20 -4.26 24.01
CA GLU A 188 11.80 -3.66 25.29
C GLU A 188 12.56 -2.36 25.47
N PHE A 189 11.84 -1.28 25.76
CA PHE A 189 12.42 -0.02 26.19
C PHE A 189 12.37 0.04 27.73
N GLU A 190 13.45 0.53 28.35
CA GLU A 190 13.65 0.50 29.82
C GLU A 190 12.48 1.13 30.59
N CYS A 191 11.83 2.14 30.01
CA CYS A 191 10.60 2.75 30.56
C CYS A 191 9.32 1.90 30.36
N ASN A 192 9.44 0.57 30.42
CA ASN A 192 8.37 -0.45 30.37
C ASN A 192 7.52 -0.48 29.08
N LYS A 193 8.09 -0.13 27.92
CA LYS A 193 7.37 -0.24 26.65
C LYS A 193 7.92 -1.41 25.83
N LEU A 194 7.17 -2.51 25.81
CA LEU A 194 7.47 -3.67 24.99
C LEU A 194 6.77 -3.55 23.63
N TYR A 195 7.50 -3.77 22.55
CA TYR A 195 6.98 -3.74 21.19
C TYR A 195 7.33 -5.04 20.46
N SER A 196 6.39 -5.59 19.70
CA SER A 196 6.75 -6.52 18.64
C SER A 196 7.53 -5.76 17.57
N ILE A 197 8.69 -6.29 17.19
CA ILE A 197 9.58 -5.67 16.22
C ILE A 197 9.77 -6.56 14.99
N GLN A 198 9.73 -5.96 13.80
CA GLN A 198 10.14 -6.63 12.57
C GLN A 198 10.96 -5.67 11.71
N VAL A 199 12.06 -6.17 11.13
CA VAL A 199 12.86 -5.44 10.15
C VAL A 199 12.81 -6.17 8.81
N LYS A 200 12.30 -5.48 7.79
CA LYS A 200 12.16 -5.95 6.41
C LYS A 200 13.42 -5.64 5.60
N GLN A 201 13.63 -6.39 4.53
CA GLN A 201 14.83 -6.26 3.69
C GLN A 201 14.92 -4.94 2.95
N ASN A 202 13.77 -4.34 2.61
CA ASN A 202 13.68 -3.01 2.01
C ASN A 202 13.93 -1.85 3.01
N GLY A 203 14.45 -2.14 4.20
CA GLY A 203 14.75 -1.12 5.19
C GLY A 203 13.52 -0.55 5.89
N LEU A 204 12.45 -1.34 6.02
CA LEU A 204 11.30 -0.99 6.87
C LEU A 204 11.39 -1.65 8.24
N LEU A 205 11.12 -0.87 9.27
CA LEU A 205 10.95 -1.31 10.65
C LEU A 205 9.49 -1.16 11.02
N THR A 206 8.92 -2.18 11.64
CA THR A 206 7.58 -2.10 12.25
C THR A 206 7.70 -2.27 13.76
N LEU A 207 7.01 -1.41 14.51
CA LEU A 207 6.89 -1.46 15.95
C LEU A 207 5.41 -1.54 16.33
N THR A 208 4.95 -2.70 16.79
CA THR A 208 3.58 -2.85 17.31
C THR A 208 3.63 -2.86 18.82
N LYS A 209 2.88 -1.96 19.48
CA LYS A 209 2.82 -1.89 20.95
C LYS A 209 2.30 -3.23 21.53
N GLY A 210 2.92 -3.73 22.59
CA GLY A 210 2.47 -4.89 23.35
C GLY A 210 2.89 -6.27 22.81
N LYS A 211 2.41 -7.34 23.48
CA LYS A 211 2.71 -8.76 23.21
C LYS A 211 1.76 -9.42 22.19
N GLY A 212 1.43 -8.78 21.08
CA GLY A 212 0.55 -9.36 20.03
C GLY A 212 -0.80 -8.65 19.91
N PHE A 213 -1.83 -9.35 19.38
CA PHE A 213 -3.18 -8.83 19.12
C PHE A 213 -3.75 -8.11 20.35
N CYS A 214 -3.58 -6.80 20.36
CA CYS A 214 -4.14 -5.89 21.35
C CYS A 214 -5.08 -4.99 20.58
N ILE A 215 -6.28 -4.77 21.11
CA ILE A 215 -7.40 -4.08 20.44
C ILE A 215 -7.21 -2.54 20.44
N ASP A 216 -6.19 -2.04 21.17
CA ASP A 216 -5.79 -0.61 21.25
C ASP A 216 -4.31 -0.31 20.85
N CYS A 217 -3.64 -1.25 20.17
CA CYS A 217 -2.22 -1.16 19.83
C CYS A 217 -1.95 -0.90 18.34
N GLY A 218 -1.71 0.36 17.97
CA GLY A 218 -1.24 0.71 16.63
C GLY A 218 0.13 0.10 16.27
N THR A 219 0.39 -0.08 14.97
CA THR A 219 1.72 -0.41 14.45
C THR A 219 2.32 0.82 13.81
N ASP A 220 3.43 1.31 14.35
CA ASP A 220 4.23 2.34 13.72
C ASP A 220 5.16 1.70 12.67
N VAL A 221 5.27 2.33 11.51
CA VAL A 221 6.16 1.91 10.41
C VAL A 221 7.19 2.99 10.19
N TYR A 222 8.46 2.59 10.15
CA TYR A 222 9.60 3.47 9.92
C TYR A 222 10.43 2.99 8.74
N ARG A 223 11.13 3.91 8.09
CA ARG A 223 12.11 3.64 7.05
C ARG A 223 13.51 3.98 7.53
N LYS A 224 14.47 3.11 7.24
CA LYS A 224 15.89 3.36 7.52
C LYS A 224 16.40 4.51 6.65
N VAL A 225 17.03 5.48 7.27
CA VAL A 225 17.64 6.65 6.59
C VAL A 225 19.16 6.65 6.72
N GLU A 226 19.72 6.06 7.78
CA GLU A 226 21.17 5.89 8.02
C GLU A 226 21.43 4.54 8.71
#